data_AF-A0AAJ2A8J2-F1
#
_entry.id   AF-A0AAJ2A8J2-F1
#
_cell.length_a   1.000
_cell.length_b   1.000
_cell.length_c   1.000
_cell.angle_alpha   90.00
_cell.angle_beta   90.00
_cell.angle_gamma   90.00
#
_symmetry.space_group_name_H-M   'P 1'
#
loop_
_entity.id
_entity.type
_entity.pdbx_description
1 polymer ?
#
loop_
_entity_poly.entity_id
_entity_poly.type
_entity_poly.pdbx_seq_one_letter_code
_entity_poly.pdbx_strand_id
1 'polypeptide(L)'
;MRLTNIAIRNARPAGKARKLFDGRGLYLLLTPSGSKCWRMKYRFAGREKLMSLGMYPDVSLAEARERHAQARKVLSGGVDPVQERRKTEVKPYVTFKEAAEAWFAHWKPSRSPSRVNQVENYLASDIYPIMGGRPVT
;
A
#
# COMPACT_ATOMS: atom_id res chain seq x y z
N MET A 1 -11.64 22.79 11.31
CA MET A 1 -12.96 22.15 11.31
C MET A 1 -12.79 20.68 10.98
N ARG A 2 -13.47 19.77 11.69
CA ARG A 2 -13.39 18.32 11.42
C ARG A 2 -14.32 17.98 10.24
N LEU A 3 -13.98 16.99 9.41
CA LEU A 3 -14.85 16.60 8.30
C LEU A 3 -16.09 15.84 8.80
N THR A 4 -17.16 15.97 8.03
CA THR A 4 -18.40 15.20 8.18
C THR A 4 -18.69 14.44 6.89
N ASN A 5 -19.44 13.34 6.99
CA ASN A 5 -19.84 12.56 5.82
C ASN A 5 -20.63 13.40 4.80
N ILE A 6 -21.45 14.34 5.29
CA ILE A 6 -22.22 15.27 4.45
C ILE A 6 -21.27 16.19 3.67
N ALA A 7 -20.28 16.79 4.32
CA ALA A 7 -19.30 17.64 3.66
C ALA A 7 -18.49 16.89 2.59
N ILE A 8 -18.15 15.62 2.85
CA ILE A 8 -17.42 14.77 1.90
C ILE A 8 -18.28 14.42 0.68
N ARG A 9 -19.55 14.06 0.89
CA ARG A 9 -20.48 13.75 -0.19
C ARG A 9 -20.74 14.96 -1.08
N ASN A 10 -20.97 16.12 -0.46
CA ASN A 10 -21.26 17.37 -1.17
C ASN A 10 -20.02 18.02 -1.82
N ALA A 11 -18.82 17.52 -1.54
CA ALA A 11 -17.60 18.03 -2.14
C ALA A 11 -17.54 17.71 -3.64
N ARG A 12 -17.64 18.76 -4.46
CA ARG A 12 -17.50 18.71 -5.92
C ARG A 12 -16.08 19.09 -6.37
N PRO A 13 -15.54 18.41 -7.41
CA PRO A 13 -14.28 18.81 -8.02
C PRO A 13 -14.39 20.22 -8.61
N ALA A 14 -13.29 20.97 -8.60
CA ALA A 14 -13.28 22.35 -9.05
C ALA A 14 -11.95 22.70 -9.70
N GLY A 15 -11.73 22.31 -10.97
CA GLY A 15 -10.60 22.68 -11.85
C GLY A 15 -9.16 22.38 -11.38
N LYS A 16 -8.94 22.25 -10.07
CA LYS A 16 -7.67 22.08 -9.36
C LYS A 16 -7.91 21.15 -8.17
N ALA A 17 -6.86 20.50 -7.71
CA ALA A 17 -6.94 19.62 -6.56
C ALA A 17 -7.23 20.42 -5.28
N ARG A 18 -8.17 19.94 -4.46
CA ARG A 18 -8.58 20.58 -3.20
C ARG A 18 -8.34 19.67 -2.01
N LYS A 19 -7.79 20.24 -0.93
CA LYS A 19 -7.59 19.54 0.34
C LYS A 19 -8.71 19.89 1.31
N LEU A 20 -9.43 18.88 1.79
CA LEU A 20 -10.46 19.00 2.81
C LEU A 20 -9.89 18.44 4.11
N PHE A 21 -9.56 19.30 5.06
CA PHE A 21 -8.84 18.88 6.27
C PHE A 21 -9.79 18.30 7.33
N ASP A 22 -9.45 17.13 7.89
CA ASP A 22 -10.10 16.56 9.07
C ASP A 22 -9.38 16.96 10.36
N GLY A 23 -8.07 17.24 10.28
CA GLY A 23 -7.25 17.72 11.39
C GLY A 23 -6.01 16.87 11.65
N ARG A 24 -5.05 17.41 12.40
CA ARG A 24 -3.79 16.72 12.81
C ARG A 24 -3.08 16.04 11.61
N GLY A 25 -3.06 16.71 10.46
CA GLY A 25 -2.44 16.24 9.23
C GLY A 25 -3.31 15.33 8.36
N LEU A 26 -4.47 14.85 8.82
CA LEU A 26 -5.43 14.09 8.02
C LEU A 26 -6.26 15.02 7.13
N TYR A 27 -6.38 14.68 5.85
CA TYR A 27 -7.25 15.37 4.90
C TYR A 27 -7.71 14.44 3.78
N LEU A 28 -8.84 14.79 3.16
CA LEU A 28 -9.27 14.21 1.90
C LEU A 28 -8.77 15.09 0.75
N LEU A 29 -8.02 14.50 -0.16
CA LEU A 29 -7.61 15.14 -1.41
C LEU A 29 -8.66 14.82 -2.48
N LEU A 30 -9.31 15.87 -2.97
CA LEU A 30 -10.23 15.82 -4.10
C LEU A 30 -9.47 16.25 -5.37
N THR A 31 -9.36 15.37 -6.35
CA THR A 31 -8.71 15.66 -7.63
C THR A 31 -9.66 16.39 -8.59
N PRO A 32 -9.14 17.05 -9.64
CA PRO A 32 -9.99 17.63 -10.69
C PRO A 32 -10.90 16.60 -11.37
N SER A 33 -10.45 15.34 -11.47
CA SER A 33 -11.24 14.22 -12.00
C SER A 33 -12.37 13.76 -11.09
N GLY A 34 -12.48 14.29 -9.87
CA GLY A 34 -13.50 13.89 -8.90
C GLY A 34 -13.11 12.75 -7.97
N SER A 35 -11.92 12.14 -8.16
CA SER A 35 -11.40 11.11 -7.26
C SER A 35 -11.09 11.70 -5.88
N LYS A 36 -11.42 10.92 -4.84
CA LYS A 36 -11.26 11.32 -3.42
C LYS A 36 -10.30 10.35 -2.75
N CYS A 37 -9.16 10.84 -2.26
CA CYS A 37 -8.18 10.01 -1.54
C CYS A 37 -7.84 10.56 -0.16
N TRP A 38 -7.81 9.69 0.83
CA TRP A 38 -7.40 10.01 2.19
C TRP A 38 -5.89 10.12 2.26
N ARG A 39 -5.40 11.22 2.82
CA ARG A 39 -3.98 11.48 3.00
C ARG A 39 -3.66 11.98 4.40
N MET A 40 -2.49 11.58 4.88
CA MET A 40 -1.87 12.10 6.09
C MET A 40 -0.57 12.82 5.75
N LYS A 41 -0.49 14.10 6.09
CA LYS A 41 0.76 14.87 6.11
C LYS A 41 1.41 14.76 7.49
N TYR A 42 2.69 14.43 7.54
CA TYR A 42 3.45 14.29 8.79
C TYR A 42 4.91 14.70 8.58
N ARG A 43 5.69 14.76 9.67
CA ARG A 43 7.13 14.98 9.61
C ARG A 43 7.85 13.80 10.25
N PHE A 44 8.96 13.40 9.66
CA PHE A 44 9.84 12.36 10.17
C PHE A 44 11.28 12.70 9.80
N ALA A 45 12.20 12.61 10.76
CA ALA A 45 13.62 12.97 10.56
C ALA A 45 13.82 14.35 9.90
N GLY A 46 13.10 15.37 10.40
CA GLY A 46 13.19 16.75 9.89
C GLY A 46 12.53 16.99 8.52
N ARG A 47 12.03 15.95 7.84
CA ARG A 47 11.44 16.05 6.50
C ARG A 47 9.93 15.90 6.54
N GLU A 48 9.24 16.69 5.73
CA GLU A 48 7.81 16.50 5.49
C GLU A 48 7.57 15.28 4.59
N LYS A 49 6.62 14.45 4.99
CA LYS A 49 6.21 13.25 4.26
C LYS A 49 4.69 13.15 4.15
N LEU A 50 4.26 12.37 3.17
CA LEU A 50 2.86 12.11 2.87
C LEU A 50 2.61 10.61 2.85
N MET A 51 1.51 10.19 3.47
CA MET A 51 1.03 8.81 3.45
C MET A 51 -0.39 8.78 2.88
N SER A 52 -0.63 7.87 1.94
CA SER A 52 -1.99 7.57 1.46
C SER A 52 -2.65 6.57 2.41
N LEU A 53 -3.88 6.85 2.83
CA LEU A 53 -4.67 6.01 3.74
C LEU A 53 -5.80 5.27 3.03
N GLY A 54 -5.99 5.49 1.73
CA GLY A 54 -6.98 4.80 0.88
C GLY A 54 -7.85 5.75 0.07
N MET A 55 -8.72 5.16 -0.77
CA MET A 55 -9.67 5.89 -1.62
C MET A 55 -11.04 5.95 -0.96
N TYR A 56 -11.77 7.04 -1.14
CA TYR A 56 -13.20 7.10 -0.82
C TYR A 56 -13.99 6.74 -2.09
N PRO A 57 -15.07 5.93 -2.00
CA PRO A 57 -15.77 5.51 -0.79
C PRO A 57 -15.26 4.22 -0.12
N ASP A 58 -14.34 3.48 -0.75
CA ASP A 58 -13.84 2.19 -0.25
C ASP A 58 -13.29 2.25 1.18
N VAL A 59 -12.74 3.41 1.56
CA VAL A 59 -12.36 3.76 2.92
C VAL A 59 -13.24 4.90 3.38
N SER A 60 -14.06 4.62 4.39
CA SER A 60 -14.92 5.57 5.05
C SER A 60 -14.13 6.60 5.87
N LEU A 61 -14.80 7.70 6.28
CA LEU A 61 -14.19 8.69 7.17
C LEU A 61 -13.77 8.09 8.52
N ALA A 62 -14.53 7.11 9.03
CA ALA A 62 -14.23 6.43 10.29
C ALA A 62 -12.95 5.59 10.15
N GLU A 63 -12.86 4.76 9.11
CA GLU A 63 -11.68 3.94 8.83
C GLU A 63 -10.46 4.81 8.52
N ALA A 64 -10.62 5.92 7.80
CA ALA A 64 -9.53 6.86 7.54
C ALA A 64 -8.96 7.46 8.84
N ARG A 65 -9.82 7.76 9.82
CA ARG A 65 -9.41 8.24 11.16
C ARG A 65 -8.72 7.15 11.97
N GLU A 66 -9.19 5.92 11.86
CA GLU A 66 -8.56 4.77 12.51
C GLU A 66 -7.16 4.50 11.95
N ARG A 67 -7.03 4.40 10.62
CA ARG A 67 -5.73 4.27 9.94
C ARG A 67 -4.79 5.43 10.26
N HIS A 68 -5.32 6.65 10.37
CA HIS A 68 -4.55 7.82 10.82
C HIS A 68 -4.04 7.67 12.26
N ALA A 69 -4.89 7.20 13.18
CA ALA A 69 -4.51 6.97 14.56
C ALA A 69 -3.42 5.89 14.68
N GLN A 70 -3.56 4.79 13.93
CA GLN A 70 -2.55 3.73 13.85
C GLN A 70 -1.21 4.27 13.32
N ALA A 71 -1.22 4.99 12.19
CA ALA A 71 -0.01 5.60 11.63
C ALA A 71 0.65 6.59 12.60
N ARG A 72 -0.13 7.34 13.39
CA ARG A 72 0.45 8.19 14.44
C ARG A 72 1.06 7.42 15.60
N LYS A 73 0.51 6.26 15.99
CA LYS A 73 1.13 5.41 17.02
C LYS A 73 2.51 4.91 16.57
N VAL A 74 2.62 4.49 15.31
CA VAL A 74 3.91 4.11 14.70
C VAL A 74 4.88 5.29 14.71
N LEU A 75 4.40 6.48 14.31
CA LEU A 75 5.22 7.70 14.30
C LEU A 75 5.71 8.10 15.70
N SER A 76 4.88 7.96 16.74
CA SER A 76 5.30 8.22 18.13
C SER A 76 6.33 7.22 18.65
N GLY A 77 6.38 6.01 18.08
CA GLY A 77 7.44 5.03 18.34
C GLY A 77 8.76 5.33 17.62
N GLY A 78 8.88 6.47 16.93
CA GLY A 78 10.10 6.82 16.19
C GLY A 78 10.28 6.07 14.88
N VAL A 79 9.23 5.40 14.37
CA VAL A 79 9.26 4.64 13.12
C VAL A 79 8.51 5.41 12.03
N ASP A 80 9.01 5.38 10.80
CA ASP A 80 8.31 5.93 9.64
C ASP A 80 7.11 5.04 9.26
N PRO A 81 5.85 5.55 9.35
CA PRO A 81 4.66 4.75 9.05
C PRO A 81 4.60 4.21 7.60
N VAL A 82 5.25 4.89 6.65
CA VAL A 82 5.32 4.42 5.25
C VAL A 82 6.28 3.25 5.12
N GLN A 83 7.41 3.27 5.85
CA GLN A 83 8.34 2.15 5.86
C GLN A 83 7.74 0.95 6.59
N GLU A 84 7.05 1.18 7.70
CA GLU A 84 6.40 0.11 8.45
C GLU A 84 5.34 -0.60 7.59
N ARG A 85 4.50 0.17 6.88
CA ARG A 85 3.51 -0.42 5.97
C ARG A 85 4.16 -1.24 4.85
N ARG A 86 5.29 -0.78 4.32
CA ARG A 86 6.05 -1.54 3.30
C ARG A 86 6.57 -2.86 3.86
N LYS A 87 7.05 -2.91 5.10
CA LYS A 87 7.48 -4.17 5.74
C LYS A 87 6.34 -5.16 5.91
N THR A 88 5.13 -4.68 6.21
CA THR A 88 3.94 -5.56 6.31
C THR A 88 3.40 -5.98 4.94
N GLU A 89 3.50 -5.12 3.92
CA GLU A 89 3.11 -5.43 2.53
C GLU A 89 4.08 -6.40 1.84
N VAL A 90 5.36 -6.36 2.21
CA VAL A 90 6.30 -7.44 1.90
C VAL A 90 5.87 -8.61 2.77
N LYS A 91 5.00 -9.47 2.25
CA LYS A 91 4.85 -10.82 2.80
C LYS A 91 6.27 -11.38 2.92
N PRO A 92 6.79 -11.72 4.11
CA PRO A 92 7.98 -12.53 4.16
C PRO A 92 7.61 -13.79 3.37
N TYR A 93 8.28 -14.01 2.24
CA TYR A 93 8.20 -15.31 1.59
C TYR A 93 8.76 -16.28 2.62
N VAL A 94 7.86 -17.01 3.27
CA VAL A 94 8.21 -17.89 4.39
C VAL A 94 9.05 -19.04 3.86
N THR A 95 8.92 -19.35 2.56
CA THR A 95 9.67 -20.40 1.89
C THR A 95 10.22 -19.99 0.53
N PHE A 96 11.25 -20.70 0.07
CA PHE A 96 11.85 -20.52 -1.26
C PHE A 96 10.80 -20.67 -2.37
N LYS A 97 9.84 -21.61 -2.22
CA LYS A 97 8.77 -21.80 -3.19
C LYS A 97 7.94 -20.53 -3.38
N GLU A 98 7.51 -19.90 -2.28
CA GLU A 98 6.72 -18.68 -2.35
C GLU A 98 7.50 -17.51 -3.00
N ALA A 99 8.79 -17.40 -2.70
CA ALA A 99 9.68 -16.41 -3.34
C ALA A 99 9.85 -16.69 -4.84
N ALA A 100 10.06 -17.95 -5.21
CA ALA A 100 10.24 -18.40 -6.58
C ALA A 100 8.95 -18.20 -7.41
N GLU A 101 7.78 -18.47 -6.86
CA GLU A 101 6.48 -18.23 -7.52
C GLU A 101 6.23 -16.74 -7.76
N ALA A 102 6.55 -15.89 -6.79
CA ALA A 102 6.42 -14.45 -6.96
C ALA A 102 7.38 -13.89 -8.01
N TRP A 103 8.64 -14.36 -8.01
CA TRP A 103 9.59 -14.04 -9.09
C TRP A 103 9.07 -14.53 -10.45
N PHE A 104 8.59 -15.77 -10.53
CA PHE A 104 8.12 -16.38 -11.76
C PHE A 104 6.92 -15.62 -12.34
N ALA A 105 5.99 -15.16 -11.50
CA ALA A 105 4.84 -14.33 -11.90
C ALA A 105 5.27 -13.00 -12.52
N HIS A 106 6.33 -12.36 -12.01
CA HIS A 106 6.89 -11.14 -12.58
C HIS A 106 7.72 -11.39 -13.84
N TRP A 107 8.41 -12.52 -13.90
CA TRP A 107 9.34 -12.85 -14.99
C TRP A 107 8.61 -13.35 -16.25
N LYS A 108 7.58 -14.20 -16.12
CA LYS A 108 6.92 -14.89 -17.23
C LYS A 108 6.25 -14.00 -18.31
N PRO A 109 5.69 -12.81 -18.03
CA PRO A 109 5.01 -12.00 -19.05
C PRO A 109 5.93 -11.49 -20.17
N SER A 110 7.24 -11.43 -19.91
CA SER A 110 8.25 -10.94 -20.87
C SER A 110 8.93 -12.05 -21.67
N ARG A 111 8.45 -13.30 -21.59
CA ARG A 111 9.15 -14.49 -22.08
C ARG A 111 8.27 -15.32 -23.03
N SER A 112 8.91 -16.12 -23.88
CA SER A 112 8.20 -17.00 -24.80
C SER A 112 7.49 -18.14 -24.05
N PRO A 113 6.33 -18.62 -24.53
CA PRO A 113 5.57 -19.68 -23.87
C PRO A 113 6.38 -20.97 -23.62
N SER A 114 7.22 -21.38 -24.56
CA SER A 114 8.06 -22.58 -24.38
C SER A 114 9.07 -22.44 -23.24
N ARG A 115 9.67 -21.25 -23.11
CA ARG A 115 10.63 -20.93 -22.05
C ARG A 115 9.95 -20.89 -20.68
N VAL A 116 8.73 -20.35 -20.62
CA VAL A 116 7.91 -20.31 -19.40
C VAL A 116 7.59 -21.74 -18.94
N ASN A 117 7.06 -22.58 -19.83
CA ASN A 117 6.72 -23.97 -19.51
C ASN A 117 7.94 -24.79 -19.08
N GLN A 118 9.09 -24.60 -19.75
CA GLN A 118 10.33 -25.28 -19.38
C GLN A 118 10.78 -24.91 -17.96
N VAL A 119 10.78 -23.61 -17.63
CA VAL A 119 11.19 -23.13 -16.30
C VAL A 119 10.19 -23.53 -15.23
N GLU A 120 8.88 -23.54 -15.53
CA GLU A 120 7.85 -24.05 -14.63
C GLU A 120 8.05 -25.53 -14.30
N ASN A 121 8.36 -26.35 -15.30
CA ASN A 121 8.65 -27.77 -15.10
C ASN A 121 9.91 -28.00 -14.24
N TYR A 122 11.00 -27.27 -14.47
CA TYR A 122 12.20 -27.38 -13.63
C TYR A 122 11.93 -26.94 -12.18
N LEU A 123 11.16 -25.85 -12.01
CA LEU A 123 10.75 -25.42 -10.68
C LEU A 123 9.93 -26.50 -9.97
N ALA A 124 8.95 -27.10 -10.65
CA ALA A 124 8.06 -28.10 -10.08
C ALA A 124 8.71 -29.47 -9.83
N SER A 125 9.49 -29.97 -10.79
CA SER A 125 10.04 -31.33 -10.76
C SER A 125 11.38 -31.43 -10.05
N ASP A 126 12.25 -30.42 -10.17
CA ASP A 126 13.64 -30.51 -9.70
C ASP A 126 13.88 -29.64 -8.45
N ILE A 127 13.34 -28.42 -8.44
CA ILE A 127 13.73 -27.42 -7.44
C ILE A 127 12.83 -27.45 -6.20
N TYR A 128 11.50 -27.44 -6.37
CA TYR A 128 10.55 -27.43 -5.25
C TYR A 128 10.63 -28.65 -4.33
N PRO A 129 10.87 -29.88 -4.81
CA PRO A 129 11.03 -31.03 -3.93
C PRO A 129 12.25 -30.91 -2.99
N ILE A 130 13.32 -30.24 -3.43
CA ILE A 130 14.59 -30.17 -2.69
C ILE A 130 14.66 -28.90 -1.80
N MET A 131 14.22 -27.77 -2.35
CA MET A 131 14.41 -26.46 -1.72
C MET A 131 13.11 -25.73 -1.41
N GLY A 132 11.97 -26.20 -1.93
CA GLY A 132 10.70 -25.47 -1.88
C GLY A 132 10.26 -25.07 -0.48
N GLY A 133 10.46 -25.93 0.53
CA GLY A 133 10.11 -25.65 1.93
C GLY A 133 11.17 -24.92 2.75
N ARG A 134 12.33 -24.57 2.18
CA ARG A 134 13.40 -23.90 2.93
C ARG A 134 13.06 -22.43 3.15
N PRO A 135 13.26 -21.87 4.36
CA PRO A 135 13.02 -20.46 4.60
C PRO A 135 14.01 -19.57 3.86
N VAL A 136 13.53 -18.45 3.32
CA VAL A 136 14.38 -17.41 2.73
C VAL A 136 14.64 -16.39 3.84
N THR A 137 15.87 -16.38 4.36
CA THR A 137 16.33 -15.45 5.41
C THR A 137 17.06 -14.27 4.79
#